data_AF-A0A519W9I9-F1
#
_entry.id   AF-A0A519W9I9-F1
#
_cell.length_a   1.000
_cell.length_b   1.000
_cell.length_c   1.000
_cell.angle_alpha   90.00
_cell.angle_beta   90.00
_cell.angle_gamma   90.00
#
_symmetry.space_group_name_H-M   'P 1'
#
loop_
_entity.id
_entity.type
_entity.pdbx_description
1 polymer ?
#
loop_
_entity_poly.entity_id
_entity_poly.type
_entity_poly.pdbx_seq_one_letter_code
_entity_poly.pdbx_strand_id
1 'polypeptide(L)'
;EWEATYPFKDHPMIANRFAYTREEVADFISYCKSINIDVIPLQQSFGHVEYILRNYRYKNQREDQKDYSQVDPLQEDLNRELFKSLYTDLISTHSSKYIHIGGDETYLLGHSEKSKKKAQELGKGRLYGDYIKLLCDLVVSLGKTPVLWADIAIKYPDALKYLPKQTIFIDWNYGWDHNMFGDHSKLLQSGFEIWGSPAIRSHPDNYFLTQWEKHFKNIKDFIPAARKFGYNGMVITSWSTSGLYSPVFETTRDIVDLYAIRRVYPITGFNMLIGAYFEAVRAKEPLNITQFVTSYSAKNYGFNEAQSKTFWEALTKAPYEITQGVVSNKHVNVNQLLDSAKLASKQLYELKPLKNKEEFEHYRLMADIRVQYLTYSALEIEVNKPGLKDSRITKIITELKKIDTAKLDKRFIALNKYALYDAELDQENELRNAKIKLLIQRLSRSKTN
;
A
#
# COMPACT_ATOMS: atom_id res chain seq x y z
N GLU A 1 -7.55 -2.23 6.94
CA GLU A 1 -6.40 -2.66 7.75
C GLU A 1 -6.09 -1.59 8.75
N TRP A 2 -6.01 -1.96 10.03
CA TRP A 2 -5.76 -0.98 11.09
C TRP A 2 -4.29 -0.93 11.51
N GLU A 3 -3.58 -2.06 11.58
CA GLU A 3 -2.21 -2.16 12.11
C GLU A 3 -2.03 -1.33 13.41
N ALA A 4 -1.00 -0.49 13.46
CA ALA A 4 -0.67 0.38 14.57
C ALA A 4 -1.62 1.59 14.70
N THR A 5 -2.61 1.77 13.82
CA THR A 5 -3.58 2.88 13.95
C THR A 5 -4.81 2.51 14.78
N TYR A 6 -4.95 1.25 15.22
CA TYR A 6 -6.01 0.84 16.15
C TYR A 6 -5.62 1.10 17.62
N PRO A 7 -6.52 1.69 18.43
CA PRO A 7 -6.28 1.94 19.87
C PRO A 7 -6.52 0.70 20.74
N PHE A 8 -5.57 -0.24 20.72
CA PHE A 8 -5.61 -1.42 21.60
C PHE A 8 -5.54 -1.04 23.08
N LYS A 9 -6.53 -1.47 23.88
CA LYS A 9 -6.63 -1.17 25.33
C LYS A 9 -5.55 -1.88 26.14
N ASP A 10 -5.41 -3.18 25.93
CA ASP A 10 -4.53 -4.04 26.74
C ASP A 10 -3.06 -4.05 26.23
N HIS A 11 -2.83 -3.43 25.08
CA HIS A 11 -1.54 -3.37 24.39
C HIS A 11 -1.25 -1.96 23.85
N PRO A 12 -1.19 -0.92 24.72
CA PRO A 12 -1.14 0.48 24.29
C PRO A 12 0.12 0.84 23.51
N MET A 13 1.21 0.09 23.68
CA MET A 13 2.47 0.31 22.95
C MET A 13 2.46 -0.21 21.49
N ILE A 14 1.41 -0.93 21.08
CA ILE A 14 1.22 -1.33 19.68
C ILE A 14 0.76 -0.13 18.85
N ALA A 15 -0.10 0.72 19.44
CA ALA A 15 -0.64 1.89 18.78
C ALA A 15 0.46 2.92 18.51
N ASN A 16 0.46 3.50 17.29
CA ASN A 16 1.33 4.60 16.94
C ASN A 16 0.71 5.95 17.39
N ARG A 17 1.49 7.03 17.27
CA ARG A 17 1.06 8.37 17.72
C ARG A 17 -0.15 8.95 16.95
N PHE A 18 -0.49 8.38 15.80
CA PHE A 18 -1.62 8.77 14.96
C PHE A 18 -2.76 7.75 15.03
N ALA A 19 -2.72 6.84 16.02
CA ALA A 19 -3.82 5.91 16.23
C ALA A 19 -5.11 6.67 16.52
N TYR A 20 -6.20 6.19 15.91
CA TYR A 20 -7.52 6.71 16.19
C TYR A 20 -7.85 6.53 17.67
N THR A 21 -8.62 7.44 18.23
CA THR A 21 -9.30 7.24 19.50
C THR A 21 -10.39 6.18 19.35
N ARG A 22 -10.81 5.60 20.47
CA ARG A 22 -11.89 4.59 20.43
C ARG A 22 -13.22 5.22 20.04
N GLU A 23 -13.41 6.47 20.42
CA GLU A 23 -14.54 7.30 20.08
C GLU A 23 -14.61 7.52 18.57
N GLU A 24 -13.49 7.85 17.92
CA GLU A 24 -13.41 7.98 16.45
C GLU A 24 -13.69 6.64 15.75
N VAL A 25 -13.15 5.53 16.25
CA VAL A 25 -13.45 4.19 15.69
C VAL A 25 -14.94 3.87 15.83
N ALA A 26 -15.53 4.11 17.01
CA ALA A 26 -16.95 3.85 17.26
C ALA A 26 -17.86 4.74 16.41
N ASP A 27 -17.53 6.02 16.28
CA ASP A 27 -18.26 6.98 15.44
C ASP A 27 -18.20 6.57 13.96
N PHE A 28 -17.01 6.24 13.45
CA PHE A 28 -16.82 5.75 12.08
C PHE A 28 -17.66 4.49 11.79
N ILE A 29 -17.60 3.49 12.68
CA ILE A 29 -18.35 2.24 12.53
C ILE A 29 -19.85 2.49 12.62
N SER A 30 -20.30 3.37 13.54
CA SER A 30 -21.70 3.77 13.68
C SER A 30 -22.21 4.46 12.42
N TYR A 31 -21.42 5.38 11.87
CA TYR A 31 -21.73 6.06 10.61
C TYR A 31 -21.85 5.06 9.46
N CYS A 32 -20.88 4.18 9.26
CA CYS A 32 -20.95 3.12 8.24
C CYS A 32 -22.22 2.26 8.41
N LYS A 33 -22.53 1.84 9.63
CA LYS A 33 -23.74 1.06 9.93
C LYS A 33 -25.03 1.83 9.58
N SER A 34 -25.08 3.13 9.85
CA SER A 34 -26.24 3.98 9.54
C SER A 34 -26.59 4.01 8.04
N ILE A 35 -25.61 3.73 7.18
CA ILE A 35 -25.75 3.64 5.72
C ILE A 35 -25.61 2.20 5.20
N ASN A 36 -25.82 1.20 6.07
CA ASN A 36 -25.78 -0.24 5.78
C ASN A 36 -24.43 -0.75 5.23
N ILE A 37 -23.32 -0.11 5.62
CA ILE A 37 -21.97 -0.57 5.33
C ILE A 37 -21.42 -1.32 6.55
N ASP A 38 -21.00 -2.57 6.36
CA ASP A 38 -20.27 -3.34 7.37
C ASP A 38 -18.78 -2.99 7.33
N VAL A 39 -18.14 -2.96 8.50
CA VAL A 39 -16.71 -2.65 8.65
C VAL A 39 -15.98 -3.91 9.13
N ILE A 40 -15.29 -4.57 8.21
CA ILE A 40 -14.49 -5.76 8.51
C ILE A 40 -13.10 -5.31 8.99
N PRO A 41 -12.72 -5.57 10.26
CA PRO A 41 -11.36 -5.27 10.72
C PRO A 41 -10.35 -6.23 10.07
N LEU A 42 -9.18 -5.70 9.71
CA LEU A 42 -8.01 -6.48 9.30
C LEU A 42 -6.88 -6.26 10.29
N GLN A 43 -6.42 -7.36 10.89
CA GLN A 43 -5.33 -7.46 11.84
C GLN A 43 -4.28 -8.43 11.32
N GLN A 44 -3.11 -7.92 10.94
CA GLN A 44 -1.97 -8.76 10.59
C GLN A 44 -1.55 -9.61 11.77
N SER A 45 -1.46 -10.92 11.55
CA SER A 45 -1.31 -11.89 12.64
C SER A 45 -0.25 -12.97 12.39
N PHE A 46 0.56 -12.81 11.34
CA PHE A 46 1.67 -13.71 11.06
C PHE A 46 2.90 -12.97 10.54
N GLY A 47 2.86 -12.51 9.28
CA GLY A 47 3.77 -11.50 8.74
C GLY A 47 3.25 -10.08 9.00
N HIS A 48 4.01 -9.06 8.61
CA HIS A 48 3.66 -7.64 8.77
C HIS A 48 3.30 -7.23 10.21
N VAL A 49 3.99 -7.80 11.19
CA VAL A 49 3.74 -7.56 12.64
C VAL A 49 4.88 -6.79 13.31
N GLU A 50 5.75 -6.13 12.55
CA GLU A 50 6.90 -5.34 13.06
C GLU A 50 6.46 -4.29 14.08
N TYR A 51 5.32 -3.65 13.85
CA TYR A 51 4.77 -2.62 14.75
C TYR A 51 4.36 -3.19 16.11
N ILE A 52 4.03 -4.49 16.17
CA ILE A 52 3.83 -5.22 17.42
C ILE A 52 5.21 -5.61 17.97
N LEU A 53 5.97 -6.37 17.18
CA LEU A 53 7.17 -7.07 17.60
C LEU A 53 8.34 -6.15 17.91
N ARG A 54 8.34 -4.87 17.50
CA ARG A 54 9.31 -3.86 17.97
C ARG A 54 9.31 -3.69 19.49
N ASN A 55 8.17 -3.94 20.15
CA ASN A 55 8.05 -3.82 21.59
C ASN A 55 8.69 -5.03 22.30
N TYR A 56 9.54 -4.77 23.31
CA TYR A 56 10.27 -5.83 24.03
C TYR A 56 9.35 -6.87 24.69
N ARG A 57 8.11 -6.50 25.03
CA ARG A 57 7.08 -7.41 25.57
C ARG A 57 6.88 -8.64 24.69
N TYR A 58 7.05 -8.53 23.37
CA TYR A 58 6.82 -9.61 22.40
C TYR A 58 8.10 -10.21 21.83
N LYS A 59 9.25 -9.99 22.49
CA LYS A 59 10.56 -10.44 21.98
C LYS A 59 10.65 -11.94 21.75
N ASN A 60 10.00 -12.73 22.62
CA ASN A 60 10.05 -14.19 22.57
C ASN A 60 9.18 -14.76 21.45
N GLN A 61 8.27 -13.96 20.90
CA GLN A 61 7.40 -14.33 19.78
C GLN A 61 8.05 -14.10 18.42
N ARG A 62 9.25 -13.51 18.33
CA ARG A 62 9.86 -13.15 17.04
C ARG A 62 10.51 -14.36 16.36
N GLU A 63 10.26 -14.54 15.07
CA GLU A 63 10.93 -15.54 14.23
C GLU A 63 12.41 -15.19 14.01
N ASP A 64 12.73 -13.90 13.95
CA ASP A 64 14.10 -13.40 13.86
C ASP A 64 14.36 -12.25 14.85
N GLN A 65 15.61 -12.15 15.32
CA GLN A 65 16.01 -11.12 16.30
C GLN A 65 16.66 -9.88 15.67
N LYS A 66 16.67 -9.78 14.33
CA LYS A 66 17.08 -8.59 13.56
C LYS A 66 15.95 -8.04 12.69
N ASP A 67 15.14 -8.93 12.13
CA ASP A 67 13.94 -8.63 11.34
C ASP A 67 12.70 -9.02 12.14
N TYR A 68 11.89 -8.03 12.51
CA TYR A 68 10.74 -8.22 13.41
C TYR A 68 9.43 -8.38 12.64
N SER A 69 9.49 -8.67 11.34
CA SER A 69 8.31 -8.75 10.47
C SER A 69 7.39 -9.92 10.73
N GLN A 70 7.86 -10.94 11.45
CA GLN A 70 7.12 -12.20 11.58
C GLN A 70 7.22 -12.80 12.98
N VAL A 71 6.09 -13.33 13.46
CA VAL A 71 6.09 -14.20 14.63
C VAL A 71 6.69 -15.57 14.32
N ASP A 72 7.34 -16.17 15.32
CA ASP A 72 7.73 -17.58 15.33
C ASP A 72 6.46 -18.43 15.53
N PRO A 73 6.05 -19.21 14.51
CA PRO A 73 4.82 -20.00 14.59
C PRO A 73 4.89 -21.12 15.65
N LEU A 74 6.07 -21.43 16.20
CA LEU A 74 6.23 -22.43 17.27
C LEU A 74 5.94 -21.88 18.67
N GLN A 75 5.80 -20.57 18.82
CA GLN A 75 5.44 -19.93 20.10
C GLN A 75 3.91 -19.94 20.28
N GLU A 76 3.29 -21.12 20.13
CA GLU A 76 1.84 -21.27 20.00
C GLU A 76 1.07 -20.63 21.17
N ASP A 77 1.48 -20.84 22.42
CA ASP A 77 0.80 -20.30 23.59
C ASP A 77 0.91 -18.77 23.68
N LEU A 78 2.11 -18.22 23.46
CA LEU A 78 2.33 -16.77 23.46
C LEU A 78 1.56 -16.07 22.34
N ASN A 79 1.54 -16.68 21.16
CA ASN A 79 0.79 -16.19 20.01
C ASN A 79 -0.72 -16.29 20.25
N ARG A 80 -1.18 -17.40 20.84
CA ARG A 80 -2.58 -17.61 21.19
C ARG A 80 -3.07 -16.56 22.19
N GLU A 81 -2.29 -16.30 23.23
CA GLU A 81 -2.61 -15.26 24.22
C GLU A 81 -2.70 -13.88 23.57
N LEU A 82 -1.68 -13.49 22.80
CA LEU A 82 -1.62 -12.21 22.11
C LEU A 82 -2.80 -12.02 21.17
N PHE A 83 -2.96 -12.90 20.17
CA PHE A 83 -3.96 -12.70 19.14
C PHE A 83 -5.39 -12.90 19.65
N LYS A 84 -5.62 -13.74 20.67
CA LYS A 84 -6.93 -13.79 21.33
C LYS A 84 -7.27 -12.44 21.98
N SER A 85 -6.31 -11.80 22.65
CA SER A 85 -6.50 -10.48 23.25
C SER A 85 -6.77 -9.40 22.18
N LEU A 86 -5.96 -9.34 21.11
CA LEU A 86 -6.15 -8.36 20.02
C LEU A 86 -7.49 -8.55 19.30
N TYR A 87 -7.87 -9.79 18.97
CA TYR A 87 -9.15 -10.07 18.33
C TYR A 87 -10.33 -9.74 19.26
N THR A 88 -10.25 -10.07 20.55
CA THR A 88 -11.30 -9.74 21.52
C THR A 88 -11.51 -8.23 21.60
N ASP A 89 -10.43 -7.45 21.61
CA ASP A 89 -10.52 -5.99 21.63
C ASP A 89 -11.13 -5.45 20.32
N LEU A 90 -10.68 -5.93 19.16
CA LEU A 90 -11.26 -5.55 17.85
C LEU A 90 -12.76 -5.86 17.77
N ILE A 91 -13.19 -7.02 18.26
CA ILE A 91 -14.61 -7.42 18.33
C ILE A 91 -15.41 -6.46 19.21
N SER A 92 -14.79 -5.89 20.25
CA SER A 92 -15.49 -4.97 21.15
C SER A 92 -15.86 -3.63 20.49
N THR A 93 -15.25 -3.26 19.36
CA THR A 93 -15.62 -2.07 18.57
C THR A 93 -16.29 -2.40 17.24
N HIS A 94 -16.14 -3.62 16.72
CA HIS A 94 -16.66 -4.00 15.41
C HIS A 94 -17.83 -5.00 15.51
N SER A 95 -18.93 -4.68 14.83
CA SER A 95 -20.10 -5.58 14.76
C SER A 95 -19.99 -6.64 13.64
N SER A 96 -19.02 -6.53 12.74
CA SER A 96 -18.91 -7.46 11.60
C SER A 96 -18.83 -8.91 12.05
N LYS A 97 -19.40 -9.81 11.24
CA LYS A 97 -19.25 -11.26 11.42
C LYS A 97 -17.87 -11.77 11.00
N TYR A 98 -17.10 -10.94 10.30
CA TYR A 98 -15.79 -11.30 9.74
C TYR A 98 -14.65 -10.66 10.53
N ILE A 99 -13.50 -11.34 10.59
CA ILE A 99 -12.20 -10.76 10.96
C ILE A 99 -11.19 -11.19 9.91
N HIS A 100 -10.52 -10.23 9.30
CA HIS A 100 -9.42 -10.51 8.40
C HIS A 100 -8.11 -10.65 9.20
N ILE A 101 -7.47 -11.80 9.14
CA ILE A 101 -6.28 -12.13 9.95
C ILE A 101 -4.94 -11.92 9.20
N GLY A 102 -5.02 -11.52 7.93
CA GLY A 102 -3.85 -11.31 7.07
C GLY A 102 -3.31 -12.64 6.59
N GLY A 103 -2.06 -12.94 6.93
CA GLY A 103 -1.42 -14.23 6.68
C GLY A 103 -0.63 -14.32 5.37
N ASP A 104 -0.41 -13.19 4.72
CA ASP A 104 0.40 -13.01 3.52
C ASP A 104 1.90 -12.89 3.82
N GLU A 105 2.72 -13.06 2.78
CA GLU A 105 4.12 -12.59 2.73
C GLU A 105 5.02 -12.98 3.93
N THR A 106 4.87 -14.20 4.44
CA THR A 106 5.68 -14.74 5.56
C THR A 106 7.11 -15.12 5.11
N TYR A 107 7.94 -14.12 4.77
CA TYR A 107 9.28 -14.32 4.20
C TYR A 107 10.26 -15.00 5.16
N LEU A 108 10.09 -14.81 6.47
CA LEU A 108 10.96 -15.38 7.51
C LEU A 108 10.56 -16.80 7.92
N LEU A 109 9.50 -17.38 7.35
CA LEU A 109 9.01 -18.70 7.75
C LEU A 109 10.10 -19.78 7.70
N GLY A 110 10.45 -20.32 8.87
CA GLY A 110 11.49 -21.35 9.02
C GLY A 110 12.89 -20.76 9.19
N HIS A 111 13.02 -19.55 9.73
CA HIS A 111 14.30 -18.87 9.92
C HIS A 111 14.90 -19.13 11.32
N SER A 112 14.08 -19.21 12.37
CA SER A 112 14.57 -19.59 13.70
C SER A 112 15.10 -21.03 13.68
N GLU A 113 16.10 -21.36 14.52
CA GLU A 113 16.69 -22.71 14.52
C GLU A 113 15.65 -23.81 14.77
N LYS A 114 14.65 -23.54 15.62
CA LYS A 114 13.56 -24.47 15.92
C LYS A 114 12.58 -24.60 14.75
N SER A 115 12.13 -23.48 14.18
CA SER A 115 11.17 -23.48 13.06
C SER A 115 11.81 -24.07 11.80
N LYS A 116 13.09 -23.80 11.55
CA LYS A 116 13.91 -24.38 10.49
C LYS A 116 13.97 -25.91 10.60
N LYS A 117 14.21 -26.44 11.80
CA LYS A 117 14.21 -27.88 12.05
C LYS A 117 12.84 -28.52 11.75
N LYS A 118 11.74 -27.96 12.27
CA LYS A 118 10.38 -28.46 11.98
C LYS A 118 10.05 -28.37 10.48
N ALA A 119 10.49 -27.30 9.82
CA ALA A 119 10.31 -27.13 8.38
C ALA A 119 11.10 -28.13 7.54
N GLN A 120 12.30 -28.54 7.99
CA GLN A 120 13.09 -29.60 7.34
C GLN A 120 12.44 -30.98 7.51
N GLU A 121 11.85 -31.24 8.68
CA GLU A 121 11.21 -32.53 8.99
C GLU A 121 9.82 -32.69 8.33
N LEU A 122 8.99 -31.63 8.34
CA LEU A 122 7.57 -31.70 7.96
C LEU A 122 7.20 -30.82 6.75
N GLY A 123 8.13 -30.00 6.27
CA GLY A 123 7.90 -29.02 5.21
C GLY A 123 7.34 -27.69 5.72
N LYS A 124 7.69 -26.59 5.02
CA LYS A 124 7.19 -25.23 5.32
C LYS A 124 5.66 -25.11 5.23
N GLY A 125 5.03 -25.86 4.32
CA GLY A 125 3.57 -25.86 4.20
C GLY A 125 2.85 -26.35 5.45
N ARG A 126 3.42 -27.35 6.15
CA ARG A 126 2.88 -27.83 7.43
C ARG A 126 3.05 -26.79 8.53
N LEU A 127 4.22 -26.15 8.60
CA LEU A 127 4.50 -25.09 9.57
C LEU A 127 3.53 -23.91 9.42
N TYR A 128 3.31 -23.45 8.19
CA TYR A 128 2.34 -22.40 7.89
C TYR A 128 0.90 -22.85 8.22
N GLY A 129 0.50 -24.02 7.75
CA GLY A 129 -0.86 -24.54 7.92
C GLY A 129 -1.27 -24.74 9.37
N ASP A 130 -0.37 -25.31 10.19
CA ASP A 130 -0.61 -25.48 11.63
C ASP A 130 -0.87 -24.12 12.30
N TYR A 131 -0.10 -23.10 11.95
CA TYR A 131 -0.21 -21.77 12.56
C TYR A 131 -1.45 -20.98 12.07
N ILE A 132 -1.75 -20.98 10.78
CA ILE A 132 -2.99 -20.37 10.28
C ILE A 132 -4.21 -21.08 10.85
N LYS A 133 -4.17 -22.40 11.02
CA LYS A 133 -5.23 -23.13 11.69
C LYS A 133 -5.45 -22.60 13.11
N LEU A 134 -4.39 -22.41 13.89
CA LEU A 134 -4.47 -21.83 15.23
C LEU A 134 -5.18 -20.47 15.22
N LEU A 135 -4.82 -19.58 14.29
CA LEU A 135 -5.44 -18.25 14.17
C LEU A 135 -6.92 -18.34 13.74
N CYS A 136 -7.23 -19.18 12.75
CA CYS A 136 -8.60 -19.40 12.30
C CYS A 136 -9.48 -19.99 13.42
N ASP A 137 -8.98 -20.99 14.15
CA ASP A 137 -9.69 -21.59 15.28
C ASP A 137 -9.96 -20.56 16.38
N LEU A 138 -9.03 -19.63 16.63
CA LEU A 138 -9.26 -18.52 17.57
C LEU A 138 -10.41 -17.63 17.13
N VAL A 139 -10.41 -17.18 15.87
CA VAL A 139 -11.49 -16.34 15.32
C VAL A 139 -12.84 -17.07 15.39
N VAL A 140 -12.88 -18.36 15.05
CA VAL A 140 -14.08 -19.19 15.16
C VAL A 140 -14.55 -19.32 16.61
N SER A 141 -13.63 -19.53 17.56
CA SER A 141 -13.96 -19.63 19.00
C SER A 141 -14.55 -18.33 19.56
N LEU A 142 -14.28 -17.18 18.93
CA LEU A 142 -14.84 -15.88 19.27
C LEU A 142 -16.16 -15.59 18.52
N GLY A 143 -16.72 -16.59 17.83
CA GLY A 143 -18.00 -16.49 17.11
C GLY A 143 -17.91 -15.71 15.80
N LYS A 144 -16.73 -15.62 15.18
CA LYS A 144 -16.49 -14.88 13.95
C LYS A 144 -16.04 -15.80 12.81
N THR A 145 -16.06 -15.28 11.59
CA THR A 145 -15.56 -15.94 10.39
C THR A 145 -14.18 -15.39 10.01
N PRO A 146 -13.13 -16.23 9.94
CA PRO A 146 -11.81 -15.78 9.52
C PRO A 146 -11.78 -15.50 8.01
N VAL A 147 -11.13 -14.41 7.65
CA VAL A 147 -10.82 -14.00 6.27
C VAL A 147 -9.30 -13.86 6.14
N LEU A 148 -8.70 -14.34 5.06
CA LEU A 148 -7.24 -14.34 4.91
C LEU A 148 -6.78 -14.24 3.45
N TRP A 149 -5.56 -13.77 3.23
CA TRP A 149 -5.01 -13.62 1.88
C TRP A 149 -4.63 -14.97 1.25
N ALA A 150 -4.94 -15.16 -0.03
CA ALA A 150 -4.85 -16.46 -0.68
C ALA A 150 -3.46 -16.85 -1.24
N ASP A 151 -2.49 -15.94 -1.26
CA ASP A 151 -1.17 -16.16 -1.88
C ASP A 151 -0.46 -17.38 -1.27
N ILE A 152 -0.46 -17.50 0.06
CA ILE A 152 0.16 -18.65 0.71
C ILE A 152 -0.70 -19.91 0.58
N ALA A 153 -2.03 -19.78 0.47
CA ALA A 153 -2.93 -20.90 0.21
C ALA A 153 -2.66 -21.56 -1.15
N ILE A 154 -2.37 -20.75 -2.17
CA ILE A 154 -1.96 -21.22 -3.51
C ILE A 154 -0.60 -21.91 -3.43
N LYS A 155 0.33 -21.39 -2.63
CA LYS A 155 1.68 -21.94 -2.44
C LYS A 155 1.69 -23.26 -1.66
N TYR A 156 0.85 -23.40 -0.64
CA TYR A 156 0.78 -24.57 0.24
C TYR A 156 -0.65 -25.15 0.33
N PRO A 157 -1.18 -25.73 -0.76
CA PRO A 157 -2.57 -26.19 -0.85
C PRO A 157 -2.91 -27.29 0.18
N ASP A 158 -1.94 -28.13 0.56
CA ASP A 158 -2.16 -29.18 1.57
C ASP A 158 -2.44 -28.62 2.97
N ALA A 159 -1.98 -27.39 3.26
CA ALA A 159 -2.25 -26.71 4.52
C ALA A 159 -3.74 -26.41 4.71
N LEU A 160 -4.49 -26.27 3.62
CA LEU A 160 -5.90 -25.85 3.62
C LEU A 160 -6.84 -26.93 4.15
N LYS A 161 -6.43 -28.20 4.09
CA LYS A 161 -7.28 -29.36 4.44
C LYS A 161 -7.80 -29.32 5.87
N TYR A 162 -7.06 -28.67 6.78
CA TYR A 162 -7.35 -28.65 8.22
C TYR A 162 -7.97 -27.35 8.71
N LEU A 163 -8.18 -26.37 7.83
CA LEU A 163 -8.76 -25.09 8.20
C LEU A 163 -10.28 -25.21 8.42
N PRO A 164 -10.87 -24.42 9.33
CA PRO A 164 -12.32 -24.36 9.51
C PRO A 164 -13.03 -24.04 8.20
N LYS A 165 -14.05 -24.84 7.82
CA LYS A 165 -14.71 -24.74 6.50
C LYS A 165 -15.35 -23.39 6.20
N GLN A 166 -15.68 -22.61 7.23
CA GLN A 166 -16.23 -21.26 7.09
C GLN A 166 -15.18 -20.20 6.73
N THR A 167 -13.89 -20.55 6.70
CA THR A 167 -12.80 -19.61 6.33
C THR A 167 -12.98 -19.08 4.91
N ILE A 168 -12.73 -17.78 4.72
CA ILE A 168 -12.80 -17.11 3.42
C ILE A 168 -11.40 -16.71 2.96
N PHE A 169 -11.10 -16.95 1.69
CA PHE A 169 -9.87 -16.51 1.05
C PHE A 169 -10.09 -15.26 0.21
N ILE A 170 -9.15 -14.30 0.27
CA ILE A 170 -9.09 -13.18 -0.66
C ILE A 170 -7.92 -13.37 -1.62
N ASP A 171 -8.23 -13.64 -2.88
CA ASP A 171 -7.27 -13.73 -3.98
C ASP A 171 -6.95 -12.33 -4.51
N TRP A 172 -5.78 -11.82 -4.18
CA TRP A 172 -5.31 -10.51 -4.59
C TRP A 172 -4.47 -10.58 -5.87
N ASN A 173 -4.82 -9.75 -6.85
CA ASN A 173 -4.09 -9.65 -8.11
C ASN A 173 -4.05 -8.20 -8.56
N TYR A 174 -2.86 -7.64 -8.77
CA TYR A 174 -2.67 -6.23 -9.13
C TYR A 174 -2.17 -6.03 -10.57
N GLY A 175 -2.51 -6.96 -11.47
CA GLY A 175 -2.17 -6.93 -12.89
C GLY A 175 -1.18 -8.00 -13.33
N TRP A 176 -1.17 -9.14 -12.63
CA TRP A 176 -0.25 -10.26 -12.89
C TRP A 176 -0.96 -11.44 -13.54
N ASP A 177 -0.18 -12.41 -14.01
CA ASP A 177 -0.72 -13.72 -14.36
C ASP A 177 -1.39 -14.38 -13.14
N HIS A 178 -2.52 -15.05 -13.34
CA HIS A 178 -3.27 -15.70 -12.26
C HIS A 178 -2.46 -16.79 -11.55
N ASN A 179 -1.45 -17.36 -12.22
CA ASN A 179 -0.56 -18.37 -11.64
C ASN A 179 0.73 -17.78 -11.05
N MET A 180 0.81 -16.46 -10.84
CA MET A 180 2.02 -15.81 -10.30
C MET A 180 2.50 -16.44 -8.99
N PHE A 181 1.58 -16.82 -8.09
CA PHE A 181 1.91 -17.39 -6.78
C PHE A 181 1.85 -18.92 -6.73
N GLY A 182 1.56 -19.57 -7.87
CA GLY A 182 1.44 -21.02 -8.00
C GLY A 182 0.22 -21.43 -8.83
N ASP A 183 -0.14 -22.71 -8.78
CA ASP A 183 -1.28 -23.24 -9.53
C ASP A 183 -2.61 -22.79 -8.93
N HIS A 184 -3.24 -21.80 -9.58
CA HIS A 184 -4.50 -21.19 -9.16
C HIS A 184 -5.66 -22.19 -9.07
N SER A 185 -5.63 -23.26 -9.87
CA SER A 185 -6.69 -24.28 -9.87
C SER A 185 -6.85 -24.96 -8.52
N LYS A 186 -5.79 -25.01 -7.71
CA LYS A 186 -5.81 -25.58 -6.36
C LYS A 186 -6.64 -24.75 -5.38
N LEU A 187 -6.61 -23.43 -5.52
CA LEU A 187 -7.46 -22.54 -4.74
C LEU A 187 -8.93 -22.74 -5.12
N LEU A 188 -9.25 -22.84 -6.42
CA LEU A 188 -10.62 -23.10 -6.90
C LEU A 188 -11.16 -24.46 -6.44
N GLN A 189 -10.30 -25.47 -6.36
CA GLN A 189 -10.66 -26.83 -5.93
C GLN A 189 -10.64 -27.01 -4.41
N SER A 190 -10.27 -25.98 -3.64
CA SER A 190 -10.14 -26.06 -2.18
C SER A 190 -11.46 -26.24 -1.43
N GLY A 191 -12.57 -25.84 -2.05
CA GLY A 191 -13.92 -25.88 -1.48
C GLY A 191 -14.22 -24.77 -0.48
N PHE A 192 -13.35 -23.77 -0.35
CA PHE A 192 -13.60 -22.57 0.45
C PHE A 192 -14.30 -21.48 -0.36
N GLU A 193 -14.93 -20.54 0.35
CA GLU A 193 -15.42 -19.31 -0.26
C GLU A 193 -14.24 -18.39 -0.61
N ILE A 194 -14.31 -17.76 -1.80
CA ILE A 194 -13.22 -16.93 -2.33
C ILE A 194 -13.78 -15.57 -2.75
N TRP A 195 -13.11 -14.50 -2.34
CA TRP A 195 -13.30 -13.14 -2.82
C TRP A 195 -12.08 -12.70 -3.66
N GLY A 196 -12.29 -11.81 -4.62
CA GLY A 196 -11.19 -11.24 -5.41
C GLY A 196 -10.77 -9.87 -4.91
N SER A 197 -9.49 -9.51 -5.07
CA SER A 197 -8.98 -8.20 -4.73
C SER A 197 -8.09 -7.53 -5.79
N PRO A 198 -8.63 -6.62 -6.65
CA PRO A 198 -7.82 -5.68 -7.44
C PRO A 198 -7.30 -4.53 -6.56
N ALA A 199 -6.43 -3.68 -7.11
CA ALA A 199 -5.93 -2.49 -6.41
C ALA A 199 -6.18 -1.20 -7.21
N ILE A 200 -6.51 -0.10 -6.51
CA ILE A 200 -6.41 1.26 -7.06
C ILE A 200 -5.01 1.87 -6.90
N ARG A 201 -4.22 1.34 -5.96
CA ARG A 201 -2.87 1.79 -5.62
C ARG A 201 -2.05 0.60 -5.14
N SER A 202 -0.93 0.32 -5.79
CA SER A 202 -0.02 -0.79 -5.45
C SER A 202 1.37 -0.53 -6.02
N HIS A 203 2.37 -1.37 -5.71
CA HIS A 203 3.72 -1.22 -6.31
C HIS A 203 3.60 -1.19 -7.84
N PRO A 204 4.26 -0.27 -8.58
CA PRO A 204 5.33 0.61 -8.12
C PRO A 204 4.93 2.03 -7.69
N ASP A 205 3.64 2.29 -7.45
CA ASP A 205 3.21 3.64 -7.08
C ASP A 205 3.93 4.18 -5.84
N ASN A 206 4.17 5.47 -5.83
CA ASN A 206 4.66 6.23 -4.67
C ASN A 206 4.23 7.70 -4.83
N TYR A 207 4.77 8.63 -4.03
CA TYR A 207 4.51 10.06 -4.22
C TYR A 207 4.78 10.59 -5.62
N PHE A 208 5.78 10.01 -6.28
CA PHE A 208 6.38 10.50 -7.50
C PHE A 208 5.96 9.70 -8.72
N LEU A 209 5.10 8.68 -8.58
CA LEU A 209 4.67 7.85 -9.69
C LEU A 209 3.31 7.24 -9.40
N THR A 210 2.43 7.31 -10.40
CA THR A 210 1.13 6.61 -10.38
C THR A 210 0.93 5.94 -11.73
N GLN A 211 0.71 4.62 -11.72
CA GLN A 211 0.46 3.84 -12.93
C GLN A 211 -1.03 3.67 -13.20
N TRP A 212 -1.67 4.73 -13.71
CA TRP A 212 -3.11 4.72 -14.02
C TRP A 212 -3.52 3.56 -14.94
N GLU A 213 -2.82 3.36 -16.07
CA GLU A 213 -3.14 2.28 -17.01
C GLU A 213 -3.08 0.90 -16.37
N LYS A 214 -2.11 0.68 -15.49
CA LYS A 214 -1.95 -0.59 -14.77
C LYS A 214 -3.21 -0.92 -13.97
N HIS A 215 -3.69 0.03 -13.15
CA HIS A 215 -4.84 -0.21 -12.27
C HIS A 215 -6.15 -0.31 -13.05
N PHE A 216 -6.33 0.51 -14.09
CA PHE A 216 -7.48 0.38 -14.99
C PHE A 216 -7.50 -0.97 -15.70
N LYS A 217 -6.35 -1.44 -16.19
CA LYS A 217 -6.22 -2.75 -16.82
C LYS A 217 -6.49 -3.87 -15.81
N ASN A 218 -5.97 -3.75 -14.58
CA ASN A 218 -6.24 -4.72 -13.52
C ASN A 218 -7.74 -4.84 -13.21
N ILE A 219 -8.44 -3.71 -13.04
CA ILE A 219 -9.90 -3.67 -12.85
C ILE A 219 -10.63 -4.30 -14.05
N LYS A 220 -10.24 -3.93 -15.28
CA LYS A 220 -10.83 -4.43 -16.53
C LYS A 220 -10.72 -5.95 -16.66
N ASP A 221 -9.58 -6.52 -16.31
CA ASP A 221 -9.25 -7.91 -16.60
C ASP A 221 -9.61 -8.85 -15.44
N PHE A 222 -9.28 -8.46 -14.21
CA PHE A 222 -9.40 -9.34 -13.05
C PHE A 222 -10.84 -9.49 -12.56
N ILE A 223 -11.65 -8.44 -12.59
CA ILE A 223 -13.05 -8.52 -12.12
C ILE A 223 -13.88 -9.50 -12.97
N PRO A 224 -13.83 -9.48 -14.31
CA PRO A 224 -14.47 -10.51 -15.12
C PRO A 224 -13.89 -11.92 -14.90
N ALA A 225 -12.58 -12.04 -14.67
CA ALA A 225 -11.95 -13.33 -14.38
C ALA A 225 -12.45 -13.93 -13.06
N ALA A 226 -12.49 -13.13 -11.98
CA ALA A 226 -13.06 -13.50 -10.68
C ALA A 226 -14.49 -14.03 -10.80
N ARG A 227 -15.34 -13.40 -11.64
CA ARG A 227 -16.70 -13.91 -11.91
C ARG A 227 -16.69 -15.27 -12.60
N LYS A 228 -15.82 -15.47 -13.60
CA LYS A 228 -15.68 -16.77 -14.30
C LYS A 228 -15.17 -17.87 -13.37
N PHE A 229 -14.36 -17.51 -12.38
CA PHE A 229 -13.88 -18.42 -11.34
C PHE A 229 -14.93 -18.73 -10.26
N GLY A 230 -16.05 -18.00 -10.24
CA GLY A 230 -17.13 -18.21 -9.27
C GLY A 230 -16.89 -17.52 -7.92
N TYR A 231 -16.09 -16.45 -7.88
CA TYR A 231 -15.83 -15.71 -6.63
C TYR A 231 -17.11 -15.05 -6.10
N ASN A 232 -17.28 -15.09 -4.78
CA ASN A 232 -18.50 -14.64 -4.09
C ASN A 232 -18.45 -13.16 -3.70
N GLY A 233 -17.28 -12.53 -3.77
CA GLY A 233 -17.08 -11.14 -3.35
C GLY A 233 -15.91 -10.48 -4.06
N MET A 234 -15.88 -9.16 -4.00
CA MET A 234 -14.78 -8.34 -4.49
C MET A 234 -14.41 -7.30 -3.43
N VAL A 235 -13.12 -7.11 -3.19
CA VAL A 235 -12.58 -6.10 -2.26
C VAL A 235 -11.56 -5.27 -3.03
N ILE A 236 -11.73 -3.95 -3.14
CA ILE A 236 -10.68 -3.15 -3.77
C ILE A 236 -9.65 -2.69 -2.74
N THR A 237 -8.37 -3.01 -2.96
CA THR A 237 -7.29 -2.59 -2.07
C THR A 237 -6.69 -1.26 -2.48
N SER A 238 -6.15 -0.58 -1.48
CA SER A 238 -5.56 0.74 -1.62
C SER A 238 -4.40 0.88 -0.63
N TRP A 239 -3.24 0.36 -1.00
CA TRP A 239 -2.06 0.35 -0.14
C TRP A 239 -1.45 1.75 -0.01
N SER A 240 -1.34 2.26 1.22
CA SER A 240 -0.71 3.55 1.54
C SER A 240 0.81 3.47 1.63
N THR A 241 1.35 2.28 1.92
CA THR A 241 2.80 1.97 1.97
C THR A 241 3.08 0.66 1.22
N SER A 242 4.33 0.16 1.19
CA SER A 242 4.58 -1.22 0.72
C SER A 242 4.25 -2.32 1.74
N GLY A 243 3.78 -1.99 2.95
CA GLY A 243 3.72 -2.97 4.05
C GLY A 243 5.10 -3.44 4.53
N LEU A 244 6.18 -2.82 4.04
CA LEU A 244 7.55 -3.12 4.43
C LEU A 244 8.11 -1.94 5.20
N TYR A 245 8.85 -2.23 6.26
CA TYR A 245 9.42 -1.23 7.15
C TYR A 245 10.93 -1.38 7.24
N SER A 246 11.65 -0.26 7.11
CA SER A 246 13.06 -0.20 7.44
C SER A 246 13.21 0.15 8.91
N PRO A 247 13.86 -0.69 9.73
CA PRO A 247 14.13 -0.35 11.12
C PRO A 247 15.17 0.76 11.23
N VAL A 248 14.91 1.71 12.13
CA VAL A 248 15.86 2.69 12.61
C VAL A 248 16.44 2.16 13.91
N PHE A 249 17.75 1.93 13.91
CA PHE A 249 18.47 1.29 15.00
C PHE A 249 19.24 2.32 15.82
N GLU A 250 19.14 2.25 17.15
CA GLU A 250 20.07 2.92 18.07
C GLU A 250 21.36 2.11 18.21
N THR A 251 21.22 0.79 18.27
CA THR A 251 22.35 -0.16 18.27
C THR A 251 22.08 -1.28 17.28
N THR A 252 23.08 -2.12 17.01
CA THR A 252 22.95 -3.26 16.06
C THR A 252 21.80 -4.23 16.34
N ARG A 253 21.10 -4.11 17.49
CA ARG A 253 19.99 -4.97 17.90
C ARG A 253 18.80 -4.22 18.51
N ASP A 254 18.86 -2.89 18.57
CA ASP A 254 17.84 -2.11 19.28
C ASP A 254 17.14 -1.13 18.35
N ILE A 255 15.83 -1.36 18.11
CA ILE A 255 15.01 -0.60 17.18
C ILE A 255 14.33 0.53 17.95
N VAL A 256 14.60 1.76 17.53
CA VAL A 256 13.93 2.95 18.05
C VAL A 256 12.74 3.37 17.22
N ASP A 257 12.77 3.12 15.91
CA ASP A 257 11.63 3.43 15.03
C ASP A 257 11.52 2.52 13.80
N LEU A 258 10.35 2.55 13.17
CA LEU A 258 10.08 1.86 11.92
C LEU A 258 9.73 2.87 10.84
N TYR A 259 10.55 2.90 9.79
CA TYR A 259 10.36 3.77 8.65
C TYR A 259 9.63 3.03 7.54
N ALA A 260 8.39 3.42 7.24
CA ALA A 260 7.62 2.83 6.14
C ALA A 260 8.33 3.01 4.79
N ILE A 261 8.60 1.90 4.09
CA ILE A 261 9.16 1.91 2.76
C ILE A 261 8.03 2.22 1.76
N ARG A 262 8.35 3.06 0.75
CA ARG A 262 7.46 3.43 -0.36
C ARG A 262 6.08 3.92 0.12
N ARG A 263 5.98 5.20 0.46
CA ARG A 263 4.70 5.85 0.71
C ARG A 263 4.03 6.33 -0.58
N VAL A 264 2.71 6.26 -0.62
CA VAL A 264 1.89 6.51 -1.81
C VAL A 264 1.03 7.76 -1.62
N TYR A 265 0.83 8.54 -2.68
CA TYR A 265 -0.06 9.69 -2.66
C TYR A 265 -1.45 9.33 -2.11
N PRO A 266 -2.06 10.11 -1.19
CA PRO A 266 -3.30 9.76 -0.50
C PRO A 266 -4.49 9.37 -1.40
N ILE A 267 -5.42 8.57 -0.85
CA ILE A 267 -6.57 8.02 -1.60
C ILE A 267 -7.48 9.08 -2.22
N THR A 268 -7.50 10.28 -1.64
CA THR A 268 -8.24 11.46 -2.10
C THR A 268 -8.03 11.78 -3.58
N GLY A 269 -6.85 11.46 -4.13
CA GLY A 269 -6.54 11.66 -5.55
C GLY A 269 -7.02 10.56 -6.50
N PHE A 270 -7.70 9.52 -6.01
CA PHE A 270 -7.95 8.26 -6.76
C PHE A 270 -9.44 7.95 -7.01
N ASN A 271 -10.33 8.93 -6.82
CA ASN A 271 -11.78 8.78 -7.04
C ASN A 271 -12.15 8.19 -8.41
N MET A 272 -11.40 8.53 -9.46
CA MET A 272 -11.65 7.99 -10.81
C MET A 272 -11.48 6.46 -10.87
N LEU A 273 -10.47 5.89 -10.19
CA LEU A 273 -10.28 4.44 -10.13
C LEU A 273 -11.31 3.76 -9.22
N ILE A 274 -11.74 4.43 -8.14
CA ILE A 274 -12.87 3.97 -7.31
C ILE A 274 -14.16 3.90 -8.14
N GLY A 275 -14.43 4.93 -8.95
CA GLY A 275 -15.55 4.95 -9.89
C GLY A 275 -15.46 3.83 -10.93
N ALA A 276 -14.26 3.58 -11.46
CA ALA A 276 -14.01 2.51 -12.43
C ALA A 276 -14.29 1.13 -11.83
N TYR A 277 -13.89 0.91 -10.58
CA TYR A 277 -14.19 -0.30 -9.85
C TYR A 277 -15.70 -0.51 -9.66
N PHE A 278 -16.44 0.52 -9.21
CA PHE A 278 -17.89 0.40 -9.06
C PHE A 278 -18.62 0.16 -10.39
N GLU A 279 -18.14 0.73 -11.50
CA GLU A 279 -18.67 0.41 -12.81
C GLU A 279 -18.38 -1.04 -13.20
N ALA A 280 -17.13 -1.48 -13.06
CA ALA A 280 -16.71 -2.82 -13.42
C ALA A 280 -17.41 -3.90 -12.60
N VAL A 281 -17.65 -3.68 -11.30
CA VAL A 281 -18.39 -4.62 -10.42
C VAL A 281 -19.87 -4.70 -10.78
N ARG A 282 -20.48 -3.63 -11.31
CA ARG A 282 -21.90 -3.63 -11.75
C ARG A 282 -22.09 -4.19 -13.16
N ALA A 283 -21.13 -3.95 -14.05
CA ALA A 283 -21.21 -4.36 -15.45
C ALA A 283 -20.95 -5.87 -15.61
N LYS A 284 -21.67 -6.51 -16.56
CA LYS A 284 -21.38 -7.89 -16.97
C LYS A 284 -20.15 -7.96 -17.87
N GLU A 285 -20.02 -7.00 -18.78
CA GLU A 285 -18.92 -6.90 -19.71
C GLU A 285 -17.67 -6.29 -19.07
N PRO A 286 -16.46 -6.59 -19.59
CA PRO A 286 -15.23 -5.93 -19.16
C PRO A 286 -15.30 -4.42 -19.32
N LEU A 287 -14.67 -3.68 -18.40
CA LEU A 287 -14.64 -2.22 -18.43
C LEU A 287 -14.06 -1.71 -19.76
N ASN A 288 -14.78 -0.79 -20.42
CA ASN A 288 -14.24 -0.02 -21.54
C ASN A 288 -13.53 1.22 -20.98
N ILE A 289 -12.22 1.12 -20.76
CA ILE A 289 -11.42 2.18 -20.11
C ILE A 289 -11.56 3.53 -20.82
N THR A 290 -11.44 3.56 -22.15
CA THR A 290 -11.54 4.82 -22.92
C THR A 290 -12.91 5.46 -22.76
N GLN A 291 -13.98 4.66 -22.93
CA GLN A 291 -15.34 5.18 -22.76
C GLN A 291 -15.61 5.63 -21.32
N PHE A 292 -15.11 4.89 -20.34
CA PHE A 292 -15.22 5.24 -18.92
C PHE A 292 -14.53 6.58 -18.64
N VAL A 293 -13.26 6.75 -19.02
CA VAL A 293 -12.50 7.98 -18.77
C VAL A 293 -13.14 9.18 -19.46
N THR A 294 -13.61 9.03 -20.71
CA THR A 294 -14.35 10.08 -21.42
C THR A 294 -15.64 10.45 -20.68
N SER A 295 -16.43 9.47 -20.25
CA SER A 295 -17.69 9.70 -19.54
C SER A 295 -17.46 10.31 -18.16
N TYR A 296 -16.46 9.82 -17.42
CA TYR A 296 -16.10 10.32 -16.09
C TYR A 296 -15.64 11.78 -16.16
N SER A 297 -14.77 12.12 -17.10
CA SER A 297 -14.25 13.49 -17.24
C SER A 297 -15.30 14.46 -17.78
N ALA A 298 -16.19 14.03 -18.68
CA ALA A 298 -17.33 14.83 -19.09
C ALA A 298 -18.28 15.13 -17.92
N LYS A 299 -18.60 14.11 -17.13
CA LYS A 299 -19.50 14.24 -15.96
C LYS A 299 -18.89 15.11 -14.86
N ASN A 300 -17.68 14.80 -14.43
CA ASN A 300 -17.06 15.36 -13.23
C ASN A 300 -16.29 16.66 -13.50
N TYR A 301 -15.79 16.88 -14.72
CA TYR A 301 -14.98 18.07 -15.06
C TYR A 301 -15.60 18.93 -16.16
N GLY A 302 -16.65 18.46 -16.85
CA GLY A 302 -17.27 19.19 -17.95
C GLY A 302 -16.44 19.17 -19.24
N PHE A 303 -15.59 18.16 -19.42
CA PHE A 303 -14.73 18.04 -20.60
C PHE A 303 -15.50 17.51 -21.81
N ASN A 304 -15.14 18.01 -22.99
CA ASN A 304 -15.48 17.37 -24.26
C ASN A 304 -14.48 16.24 -24.57
N GLU A 305 -14.75 15.48 -25.63
CA GLU A 305 -13.95 14.30 -26.01
C GLU A 305 -12.46 14.62 -26.23
N ALA A 306 -12.13 15.75 -26.87
CA ALA A 306 -10.75 16.15 -27.09
C ALA A 306 -10.04 16.46 -25.76
N GLN A 307 -10.71 17.16 -24.84
CA GLN A 307 -10.20 17.44 -23.50
C GLN A 307 -10.04 16.15 -22.67
N SER A 308 -10.98 15.21 -22.77
CA SER A 308 -10.89 13.89 -22.13
C SER A 308 -9.68 13.10 -22.64
N LYS A 309 -9.41 13.14 -23.95
CA LYS A 309 -8.23 12.51 -24.55
C LYS A 309 -6.94 13.15 -24.03
N THR A 310 -6.84 14.47 -24.05
CA THR A 310 -5.67 15.19 -23.50
C THR A 310 -5.46 14.90 -22.02
N PHE A 311 -6.54 14.83 -21.24
CA PHE A 311 -6.48 14.45 -19.83
C PHE A 311 -5.90 13.05 -19.65
N TRP A 312 -6.43 12.07 -20.38
CA TRP A 312 -5.94 10.70 -20.31
C TRP A 312 -4.47 10.59 -20.74
N GLU A 313 -4.10 11.19 -21.87
CA GLU A 313 -2.72 11.22 -22.36
C GLU A 313 -1.73 11.85 -21.36
N ALA A 314 -2.17 12.83 -20.57
CA ALA A 314 -1.33 13.44 -19.54
C ALA A 314 -1.12 12.50 -18.35
N LEU A 315 -2.15 11.77 -17.93
CA LEU A 315 -2.06 10.83 -16.80
C LEU A 315 -1.23 9.58 -17.11
N THR A 316 -1.22 9.14 -18.36
CA THR A 316 -0.56 7.89 -18.76
C THR A 316 0.82 8.10 -19.37
N LYS A 317 1.35 9.34 -19.34
CA LYS A 317 2.59 9.67 -20.05
C LYS A 317 3.83 9.13 -19.35
N ALA A 318 4.51 8.20 -20.02
CA ALA A 318 5.82 7.64 -19.62
C ALA A 318 5.94 7.33 -18.11
N PRO A 319 5.11 6.42 -17.55
CA PRO A 319 5.06 6.15 -16.11
C PRO A 319 6.17 5.20 -15.65
N TYR A 320 7.42 5.54 -15.96
CA TYR A 320 8.60 4.72 -15.69
C TYR A 320 9.22 5.01 -14.32
N GLU A 321 9.67 3.97 -13.64
CA GLU A 321 10.42 4.07 -12.39
C GLU A 321 11.86 4.52 -12.63
N ILE A 322 12.47 5.11 -11.60
CA ILE A 322 13.92 5.34 -11.55
C ILE A 322 14.45 4.58 -10.33
N THR A 323 15.32 3.61 -10.59
CA THR A 323 16.00 2.84 -9.54
C THR A 323 17.49 3.09 -9.66
N GLN A 324 18.09 3.64 -8.60
CA GLN A 324 19.53 3.94 -8.54
C GLN A 324 20.05 4.73 -9.77
N GLY A 325 19.27 5.72 -10.23
CA GLY A 325 19.62 6.55 -11.38
C GLY A 325 19.30 5.96 -12.76
N VAL A 326 18.74 4.74 -12.81
CA VAL A 326 18.39 4.05 -14.06
C VAL A 326 16.88 4.04 -14.25
N VAL A 327 16.41 4.48 -15.42
CA VAL A 327 15.00 4.41 -15.80
C VAL A 327 14.63 2.97 -16.15
N SER A 328 13.47 2.48 -15.70
CA SER A 328 13.03 1.11 -15.95
C SER A 328 12.90 0.79 -17.45
N ASN A 329 12.58 1.78 -18.28
CA ASN A 329 12.73 1.71 -19.73
C ASN A 329 14.15 2.11 -20.16
N LYS A 330 14.95 1.14 -20.63
CA LYS A 330 16.35 1.31 -21.03
C LYS A 330 16.58 2.26 -22.22
N HIS A 331 15.53 2.59 -22.96
CA HIS A 331 15.60 3.50 -24.12
C HIS A 331 15.30 4.96 -23.75
N VAL A 332 14.96 5.24 -22.48
CA VAL A 332 14.60 6.56 -21.98
C VAL A 332 15.57 6.96 -20.89
N ASN A 333 16.09 8.19 -20.94
CA ASN A 333 16.87 8.77 -19.85
C ASN A 333 16.04 9.73 -18.99
N VAL A 334 16.57 10.10 -17.82
CA VAL A 334 15.84 10.94 -16.85
C VAL A 334 15.49 12.33 -17.38
N ASN A 335 16.30 12.93 -18.27
CA ASN A 335 15.97 14.23 -18.87
C ASN A 335 14.79 14.11 -19.84
N GLN A 336 14.75 13.08 -20.67
CA GLN A 336 13.60 12.80 -21.54
C GLN A 336 12.33 12.54 -20.71
N LEU A 337 12.47 11.85 -19.59
CA LEU A 337 11.37 11.61 -18.66
C LEU A 337 10.89 12.91 -18.00
N LEU A 338 11.81 13.81 -17.63
CA LEU A 338 11.50 15.14 -17.11
C LEU A 338 10.76 16.01 -18.13
N ASP A 339 11.19 16.01 -19.39
CA ASP A 339 10.52 16.74 -20.46
C ASP A 339 9.10 16.22 -20.69
N SER A 340 8.93 14.89 -20.65
CA SER A 340 7.63 14.24 -20.70
C SER A 340 6.71 14.65 -19.54
N ALA A 341 7.24 14.69 -18.30
CA ALA A 341 6.48 15.10 -17.13
C ALA A 341 6.09 16.59 -17.17
N LYS A 342 6.99 17.46 -17.64
CA LYS A 342 6.68 18.89 -17.85
C LYS A 342 5.56 19.09 -18.87
N LEU A 343 5.57 18.30 -19.95
CA LEU A 343 4.49 18.32 -20.95
C LEU A 343 3.17 17.85 -20.33
N ALA A 344 3.17 16.76 -19.55
CA ALA A 344 1.97 16.27 -18.86
C ALA A 344 1.40 17.33 -17.88
N SER A 345 2.26 17.95 -17.06
CA SER A 345 1.84 19.06 -16.17
C SER A 345 1.23 20.21 -16.99
N LYS A 346 1.91 20.67 -18.06
CA LYS A 346 1.39 21.72 -18.94
C LYS A 346 0.00 21.38 -19.49
N GLN A 347 -0.19 20.16 -20.02
CA GLN A 347 -1.49 19.70 -20.53
C GLN A 347 -2.59 19.76 -19.47
N LEU A 348 -2.29 19.34 -18.23
CA LEU A 348 -3.26 19.42 -17.12
C LEU A 348 -3.60 20.86 -16.71
N TYR A 349 -2.69 21.83 -16.87
CA TYR A 349 -2.98 23.24 -16.62
C TYR A 349 -3.76 23.90 -17.76
N GLU A 350 -3.60 23.45 -19.00
CA GLU A 350 -4.39 23.91 -20.15
C GLU A 350 -5.86 23.48 -20.05
N LEU A 351 -6.12 22.32 -19.44
CA LEU A 351 -7.45 21.83 -19.13
C LEU A 351 -8.12 22.68 -18.04
N LYS A 352 -9.30 23.23 -18.32
CA LYS A 352 -10.05 24.10 -17.40
C LYS A 352 -11.32 23.38 -16.91
N PRO A 353 -11.27 22.66 -15.77
CA PRO A 353 -12.46 21.96 -15.26
C PRO A 353 -13.56 22.95 -14.88
N LEU A 354 -14.77 22.69 -15.39
CA LEU A 354 -15.98 23.45 -15.08
C LEU A 354 -16.63 23.00 -13.77
N LYS A 355 -16.40 21.73 -13.39
CA LYS A 355 -16.93 21.03 -12.21
C LYS A 355 -15.81 20.35 -11.43
N ASN A 356 -16.05 19.99 -10.17
CA ASN A 356 -15.13 19.27 -9.27
C ASN A 356 -13.67 19.74 -9.35
N LYS A 357 -13.47 21.06 -9.26
CA LYS A 357 -12.14 21.69 -9.43
C LYS A 357 -11.14 21.22 -8.38
N GLU A 358 -11.59 20.98 -7.15
CA GLU A 358 -10.76 20.49 -6.05
C GLU A 358 -10.23 19.07 -6.32
N GLU A 359 -11.10 18.16 -6.78
CA GLU A 359 -10.66 16.80 -7.20
C GLU A 359 -9.62 16.89 -8.33
N PHE A 360 -9.86 17.77 -9.31
CA PHE A 360 -8.96 17.94 -10.45
C PHE A 360 -7.56 18.45 -10.04
N GLU A 361 -7.45 19.23 -8.96
CA GLU A 361 -6.17 19.72 -8.46
C GLU A 361 -5.25 18.61 -7.96
N HIS A 362 -5.76 17.43 -7.58
CA HIS A 362 -4.92 16.28 -7.26
C HIS A 362 -4.07 15.85 -8.46
N TYR A 363 -4.61 15.81 -9.68
CA TYR A 363 -3.84 15.42 -10.86
C TYR A 363 -2.73 16.43 -11.18
N ARG A 364 -3.03 17.72 -11.07
CA ARG A 364 -2.03 18.79 -11.24
C ARG A 364 -0.93 18.69 -10.20
N LEU A 365 -1.31 18.43 -8.94
CA LEU A 365 -0.34 18.28 -7.87
C LEU A 365 0.55 17.04 -8.08
N MET A 366 -0.02 15.88 -8.43
CA MET A 366 0.76 14.67 -8.74
C MET A 366 1.74 14.91 -9.90
N ALA A 367 1.30 15.59 -10.96
CA ALA A 367 2.15 15.92 -12.10
C ALA A 367 3.29 16.89 -11.71
N ASP A 368 3.01 17.89 -10.88
CA ASP A 368 4.03 18.82 -10.41
C ASP A 368 5.02 18.16 -9.44
N ILE A 369 4.55 17.25 -8.57
CA ILE A 369 5.41 16.40 -7.73
C ILE A 369 6.31 15.52 -8.60
N ARG A 370 5.79 14.96 -9.70
CA ARG A 370 6.59 14.20 -10.66
C ARG A 370 7.69 15.06 -11.30
N VAL A 371 7.35 16.28 -11.73
CA VAL A 371 8.32 17.22 -12.30
C VAL A 371 9.40 17.60 -11.27
N GLN A 372 9.01 17.86 -10.02
CA GLN A 372 9.92 18.13 -8.91
C GLN A 372 10.90 16.98 -8.71
N TYR A 373 10.38 15.75 -8.59
CA TYR A 373 11.17 14.54 -8.42
C TYR A 373 12.17 14.32 -9.54
N LEU A 374 11.73 14.43 -10.79
CA LEU A 374 12.60 14.21 -11.95
C LEU A 374 13.65 15.31 -12.13
N THR A 375 13.33 16.55 -11.75
CA THR A 375 14.29 17.66 -11.71
C THR A 375 15.39 17.34 -10.70
N TYR A 376 15.01 16.90 -9.51
CA TYR A 376 15.97 16.42 -8.51
C TYR A 376 16.78 15.21 -9.01
N SER A 377 16.14 14.19 -9.57
CA SER A 377 16.83 12.98 -10.05
C SER A 377 17.85 13.26 -11.13
N ALA A 378 17.58 14.20 -12.05
CA ALA A 378 18.54 14.61 -13.07
C ALA A 378 19.80 15.21 -12.45
N LEU A 379 19.64 16.06 -11.43
CA LEU A 379 20.75 16.68 -10.69
C LEU A 379 21.51 15.67 -9.81
N GLU A 380 20.80 14.75 -9.16
CA GLU A 380 21.39 13.65 -8.38
C GLU A 380 22.25 12.75 -9.27
N ILE A 381 21.76 12.38 -10.47
CA ILE A 381 22.55 11.58 -11.42
C ILE A 381 23.79 12.34 -11.87
N GLU A 382 23.65 13.64 -12.16
CA GLU A 382 24.78 14.44 -12.60
C GLU A 382 25.87 14.52 -11.53
N VAL A 383 25.49 14.73 -10.27
CA VAL A 383 26.47 14.91 -9.19
C VAL A 383 27.21 13.62 -8.82
N ASN A 384 26.65 12.46 -9.16
CA ASN A 384 27.30 11.15 -8.99
C ASN A 384 28.23 10.77 -10.15
N LYS A 385 28.38 11.61 -11.19
CA LYS A 385 29.32 11.35 -12.28
C LYS A 385 30.78 11.55 -11.83
N PRO A 386 31.71 10.70 -12.29
CA PRO A 386 33.13 10.91 -12.01
C PRO A 386 33.64 12.22 -12.63
N GLY A 387 34.61 12.86 -11.98
CA GLY A 387 35.30 14.05 -12.52
C GLY A 387 34.49 15.35 -12.49
N LEU A 388 33.46 15.44 -11.65
CA LEU A 388 32.67 16.66 -11.50
C LEU A 388 33.50 17.81 -10.90
N LYS A 389 33.46 18.99 -11.54
CA LYS A 389 34.20 20.18 -11.09
C LYS A 389 33.44 20.92 -9.98
N ASP A 390 34.17 21.51 -9.02
CA ASP A 390 33.60 22.32 -7.94
C ASP A 390 32.69 23.46 -8.44
N SER A 391 33.08 24.10 -9.55
CA SER A 391 32.25 25.15 -10.17
C SER A 391 30.89 24.66 -10.65
N ARG A 392 30.77 23.37 -11.03
CA ARG A 392 29.47 22.76 -11.37
C ARG A 392 28.68 22.43 -10.12
N ILE A 393 29.32 21.95 -9.06
CA ILE A 393 28.66 21.68 -7.76
C ILE A 393 27.95 22.94 -7.25
N THR A 394 28.59 24.11 -7.29
CA THR A 394 27.98 25.38 -6.88
C THR A 394 26.73 25.73 -7.71
N LYS A 395 26.75 25.45 -9.02
CA LYS A 395 25.58 25.63 -9.89
C LYS A 395 24.46 24.65 -9.55
N ILE A 396 24.78 23.37 -9.33
CA ILE A 396 23.81 22.34 -8.92
C ILE A 396 23.13 22.74 -7.61
N ILE A 397 23.87 23.22 -6.60
CA ILE A 397 23.29 23.70 -5.35
C ILE A 397 22.28 24.83 -5.60
N THR A 398 22.62 25.76 -6.50
CA THR A 398 21.72 26.86 -6.87
C THR A 398 20.47 26.35 -7.59
N GLU A 399 20.59 25.34 -8.46
CA GLU A 399 19.48 24.69 -9.15
C GLU A 399 18.58 23.92 -8.17
N LEU A 400 19.15 23.16 -7.24
CA LEU A 400 18.42 22.44 -6.20
C LEU A 400 17.63 23.40 -5.30
N LYS A 401 18.22 24.53 -4.91
CA LYS A 401 17.54 25.57 -4.10
C LYS A 401 16.38 26.26 -4.83
N LYS A 402 16.33 26.21 -6.16
CA LYS A 402 15.22 26.74 -6.96
C LYS A 402 14.04 25.77 -7.08
N ILE A 403 14.20 24.52 -6.66
CA ILE A 403 13.10 23.56 -6.65
C ILE A 403 12.09 24.01 -5.57
N ASP A 404 10.92 24.48 -6.00
CA ASP A 404 9.87 25.00 -5.12
C ASP A 404 9.19 23.86 -4.36
N THR A 405 9.65 23.59 -3.14
CA THR A 405 9.00 22.62 -2.25
C THR A 405 7.79 23.26 -1.55
N ALA A 406 7.96 24.48 -1.03
CA ALA A 406 6.97 25.13 -0.17
C ALA A 406 5.58 25.31 -0.83
N LYS A 407 5.53 25.62 -2.13
CA LYS A 407 4.24 25.74 -2.84
C LYS A 407 3.55 24.40 -3.00
N LEU A 408 4.29 23.33 -3.31
CA LEU A 408 3.74 21.99 -3.42
C LEU A 408 3.30 21.47 -2.05
N ASP A 409 4.05 21.76 -0.99
CA ASP A 409 3.73 21.39 0.39
C ASP A 409 2.39 21.98 0.83
N LYS A 410 2.17 23.28 0.58
CA LYS A 410 0.89 23.96 0.88
C LYS A 410 -0.28 23.36 0.11
N ARG A 411 -0.09 23.02 -1.17
CA ARG A 411 -1.13 22.37 -1.98
C ARG A 411 -1.42 20.95 -1.49
N PHE A 412 -0.38 20.20 -1.12
CA PHE A 412 -0.52 18.86 -0.57
C PHE A 412 -1.31 18.87 0.73
N ILE A 413 -1.01 19.79 1.65
CA ILE A 413 -1.81 19.98 2.89
C ILE A 413 -3.25 20.35 2.53
N ALA A 414 -3.46 21.37 1.70
CA ALA A 414 -4.80 21.86 1.39
C ALA A 414 -5.72 20.78 0.81
N LEU A 415 -5.20 19.91 -0.06
CA LEU A 415 -5.95 18.84 -0.71
C LEU A 415 -6.14 17.59 0.15
N ASN A 416 -5.40 17.43 1.24
CA ASN A 416 -5.41 16.21 2.05
C ASN A 416 -5.76 16.45 3.54
N LYS A 417 -6.03 17.69 3.96
CA LYS A 417 -6.32 18.09 5.34
C LYS A 417 -7.50 17.41 6.02
N TYR A 418 -8.40 16.79 5.26
CA TYR A 418 -9.55 16.05 5.80
C TYR A 418 -9.34 14.54 5.81
N ALA A 419 -8.18 14.06 5.34
CA ALA A 419 -7.85 12.64 5.26
C ALA A 419 -6.69 12.23 6.19
N LEU A 420 -5.90 13.19 6.67
CA LEU A 420 -4.70 12.97 7.49
C LEU A 420 -4.63 14.05 8.57
N TYR A 421 -4.00 13.74 9.71
CA TYR A 421 -3.74 14.73 10.75
C TYR A 421 -2.73 15.79 10.29
N ASP A 422 -2.82 17.01 10.81
CA ASP A 422 -1.90 18.11 10.45
C ASP A 422 -0.42 17.70 10.61
N ALA A 423 -0.07 17.09 11.74
CA ALA A 423 1.29 16.63 12.01
C ALA A 423 1.72 15.43 11.12
N GLU A 424 0.78 14.69 10.54
CA GLU A 424 1.06 13.65 9.56
C GLU A 424 1.29 14.26 8.17
N LEU A 425 0.51 15.27 7.79
CA LEU A 425 0.72 16.03 6.54
C LEU A 425 2.08 16.71 6.49
N ASP A 426 2.51 17.29 7.61
CA ASP A 426 3.85 17.86 7.75
C ASP A 426 4.92 16.79 7.59
N GLN A 427 4.75 15.63 8.24
CA GLN A 427 5.64 14.49 8.07
C GLN A 427 5.73 14.05 6.60
N GLU A 428 4.60 13.93 5.90
CA GLU A 428 4.62 13.51 4.49
C GLU A 428 5.34 14.51 3.58
N ASN A 429 5.20 15.80 3.83
CA ASN A 429 5.97 16.82 3.14
C ASN A 429 7.47 16.74 3.45
N GLU A 430 7.84 16.49 4.71
CA GLU A 430 9.24 16.27 5.09
C GLU A 430 9.85 15.08 4.35
N LEU A 431 9.16 13.95 4.35
CA LEU A 431 9.62 12.72 3.72
C LEU A 431 9.72 12.86 2.19
N ARG A 432 8.71 13.47 1.56
CA ARG A 432 8.71 13.74 0.11
C ARG A 432 9.89 14.61 -0.31
N ASN A 433 10.26 15.59 0.51
CA ASN A 433 11.33 16.54 0.22
C ASN A 433 12.72 16.15 0.77
N ALA A 434 12.81 15.09 1.59
CA ALA A 434 14.02 14.73 2.33
C ALA A 434 15.25 14.57 1.43
N LYS A 435 15.09 13.91 0.28
CA LYS A 435 16.17 13.70 -0.69
C LYS A 435 16.78 15.01 -1.22
N ILE A 436 15.94 16.01 -1.49
CA ILE A 436 16.39 17.33 -1.96
C ILE A 436 17.18 18.04 -0.86
N LYS A 437 16.60 18.09 0.36
CA LYS A 437 17.24 18.73 1.52
C LYS A 437 18.60 18.12 1.85
N LEU A 438 18.66 16.78 1.93
CA LEU A 438 19.89 16.04 2.22
C LEU A 438 20.96 16.28 1.15
N LEU A 439 20.59 16.33 -0.13
CA LEU A 439 21.56 16.59 -1.19
C LEU A 439 22.13 18.01 -1.12
N ILE A 440 21.29 19.02 -0.87
CA ILE A 440 21.74 20.40 -0.67
C ILE A 440 22.71 20.47 0.52
N GLN A 441 22.36 19.88 1.67
CA GLN A 441 23.20 19.87 2.86
C GLN A 441 24.57 19.21 2.60
N ARG A 442 24.58 18.04 1.96
CA ARG A 442 25.81 17.32 1.62
C ARG A 442 26.72 18.12 0.67
N LEU A 443 26.15 18.67 -0.41
CA LEU A 443 26.94 19.42 -1.40
C LEU A 443 27.44 20.76 -0.87
N SER A 444 26.64 21.44 -0.05
CA SER A 444 27.02 22.72 0.56
C SER A 444 27.98 22.56 1.74
N ARG A 445 28.11 21.34 2.29
CA ARG A 445 28.80 21.07 3.58
C ARG A 445 28.29 22.00 4.69
N SER A 446 27.01 22.38 4.63
CA SER A 446 26.39 23.25 5.64
C SER A 446 26.44 22.57 7.00
N LYS A 447 27.00 23.25 8.00
CA LYS A 447 27.02 22.81 9.40
C LYS A 447 25.81 23.33 10.19
N THR A 448 24.95 24.09 9.53
CA THR A 448 23.74 24.71 10.09
C THR A 448 22.55 24.19 9.29
N ASN A 449 21.51 23.77 10.00
CA ASN A 449 20.29 23.20 9.40
C ASN A 449 19.57 24.17 8.46
#